data_AF-A0A966B2G8-F1
#
_entry.id   AF-A0A966B2G8-F1
#
_cell.length_a   1.000
_cell.length_b   1.000
_cell.length_c   1.000
_cell.angle_alpha   90.00
_cell.angle_beta   90.00
_cell.angle_gamma   90.00
#
_symmetry.space_group_name_H-M   'P 1'
#
loop_
_entity.id
_entity.type
_entity.pdbx_description
1 polymer ?
#
loop_
_entity_poly.entity_id
_entity_poly.type
_entity_poly.pdbx_seq_one_letter_code
_entity_poly.pdbx_strand_id
1 'polypeptide(L)'
;MGSIKTLFSFYILFIPIAGIGQDKIEDPGARTWSHSDGRKIKAGIVDVVDKNVILKAPNGKSGPVELAKLSKEDQEYIAKWLQNNAAPKGFGKPDTIIEITTLKGEMKYNKPIITVYPGKKIKLILRNQDDMHHNLAITKPGKGKDMKVAQEAWKLGVDGFAKHWIPKHPDLLFGSKMADPHSSSTLYFTAPKRTGQYPYVCTLPGHAQVMRGTMIVSKEVNPLSELTFTLFKGSWKKIPDWNQIEPSGTDHVPSGKFDLSCTKEKDSFGIVFRGNIEVPKSGDYIFTVSSDDGSRLLIDRKIVIDHDGIHGDSPKSGKVKLEKGSHHIEVQYFEGSGEESLYVGWKMPGSKKETPLSVNRRPSGGNSPSGQLLVAEEEARIYRNFIQGAGSRAIGVGYPGGLNLAYDANNMRIAMLWLGDFIDAKRHWNGRGQGYQPPAGESVINGPPGVPFATINDSNESWPDSFIRKENAQLPPIKEGYLFKGYKLTGEERIPTFRYTFGALSIEDMPSPQGSYESSDITFNRSIKIKGKPVKNLYFRAAVGQSIELTDNDTYLIDDNTALTFKSEGKPVIREIEGKKELLIPIKFGNDSALIEQTINWQ
;
A
#
# COMPACT_ATOMS: atom_id res chain seq x y z
N MET A 1 50.35 41.79 -30.59
CA MET A 1 49.25 41.21 -31.40
C MET A 1 48.98 39.82 -30.85
N GLY A 2 48.02 39.67 -29.91
CA GLY A 2 46.72 39.00 -30.14
C GLY A 2 46.86 37.49 -29.86
N SER A 3 46.14 36.82 -28.96
CA SER A 3 44.70 36.87 -28.68
C SER A 3 44.39 36.32 -27.29
N ILE A 4 43.53 37.04 -26.58
CA ILE A 4 42.71 36.61 -25.45
C ILE A 4 41.70 35.55 -25.94
N LYS A 5 41.40 34.51 -25.14
CA LYS A 5 40.13 33.78 -25.23
C LYS A 5 39.48 33.69 -23.85
N THR A 6 38.37 34.42 -23.79
CA THR A 6 37.44 34.73 -22.72
C THR A 6 36.67 33.50 -22.24
N LEU A 7 36.62 33.29 -20.92
CA LEU A 7 35.55 32.52 -20.27
C LEU A 7 34.30 33.41 -20.24
N PHE A 8 33.20 32.93 -20.81
CA PHE A 8 31.90 33.61 -20.73
C PHE A 8 31.30 33.48 -19.32
N SER A 9 31.13 34.62 -18.66
CA SER A 9 30.21 34.82 -17.55
C SER A 9 28.75 34.75 -18.03
N PHE A 10 27.89 34.10 -17.24
CA PHE A 10 26.47 34.45 -17.18
C PHE A 10 26.17 35.01 -15.79
N TYR A 11 26.14 36.33 -15.69
CA TYR A 11 25.43 37.05 -14.64
C TYR A 11 23.93 36.96 -14.96
N ILE A 12 23.13 36.37 -14.07
CA ILE A 12 21.70 36.62 -14.04
C ILE A 12 21.45 37.59 -12.88
N LEU A 13 21.14 38.85 -13.22
CA LEU A 13 20.51 39.78 -12.30
C LEU A 13 19.13 39.21 -11.91
N PHE A 14 18.89 39.01 -10.62
CA PHE A 14 17.54 38.83 -10.10
C PHE A 14 17.14 40.07 -9.31
N ILE A 15 16.10 40.73 -9.79
CA ILE A 15 15.31 41.74 -9.07
C ILE A 15 14.60 41.02 -7.92
N PRO A 16 14.59 41.55 -6.68
CA PRO A 16 13.87 40.92 -5.58
C PRO A 16 12.36 41.15 -5.77
N ILE A 17 11.61 40.07 -6.00
CA ILE A 17 10.17 40.07 -5.83
C ILE A 17 9.92 39.92 -4.32
N ALA A 18 9.38 40.96 -3.69
CA ALA A 18 8.89 40.89 -2.32
C ALA A 18 7.64 39.98 -2.28
N GLY A 19 7.84 38.73 -1.90
CA GLY A 19 6.78 37.76 -1.62
C GLY A 19 6.44 37.75 -0.14
N ILE A 20 5.14 37.84 0.15
CA ILE A 20 4.49 37.73 1.45
C ILE A 20 4.97 36.46 2.18
N GLY A 21 5.25 36.61 3.49
CA GLY A 21 5.98 35.66 4.33
C GLY A 21 5.54 34.20 4.21
N GLN A 22 6.38 33.39 3.57
CA GLN A 22 6.66 32.06 4.10
C GLN A 22 7.63 32.28 5.25
N ASP A 23 7.25 31.90 6.47
CA ASP A 23 8.22 31.80 7.56
C ASP A 23 9.41 31.00 7.03
N LYS A 24 10.60 31.60 7.10
CA LYS A 24 11.84 30.92 6.72
C LYS A 24 11.94 29.70 7.63
N ILE A 25 11.65 28.53 7.10
CA ILE A 25 11.87 27.26 7.81
C ILE A 25 13.37 27.19 8.10
N GLU A 26 13.77 27.54 9.32
CA GLU A 26 15.15 27.40 9.74
C GLU A 26 15.46 25.92 9.86
N ASP A 27 16.35 25.38 9.02
CA ASP A 27 16.79 24.00 9.18
C ASP A 27 17.54 23.88 10.53
N PRO A 28 17.04 23.10 11.49
CA PRO A 28 17.61 23.04 12.84
C PRO A 28 18.95 22.29 12.85
N GLY A 29 19.18 21.41 11.86
CA GLY A 29 20.48 20.80 11.60
C GLY A 29 21.40 21.70 10.76
N ALA A 30 20.98 22.93 10.45
CA ALA A 30 21.77 23.84 9.65
C ALA A 30 22.77 24.63 10.48
N ARG A 31 24.05 24.36 10.23
CA ARG A 31 25.15 25.21 10.67
C ARG A 31 25.49 26.25 9.61
N THR A 32 26.24 27.26 10.03
CA THR A 32 26.85 28.20 9.09
C THR A 32 28.14 27.58 8.56
N TRP A 33 28.18 27.32 7.26
CA TRP A 33 29.34 26.82 6.53
C TRP A 33 30.11 28.00 5.95
N SER A 34 31.44 27.96 6.07
CA SER A 34 32.30 28.99 5.47
C SER A 34 32.91 28.45 4.19
N HIS A 35 32.69 29.17 3.08
CA HIS A 35 33.27 28.85 1.79
C HIS A 35 34.71 29.39 1.71
N SER A 36 35.52 28.80 0.83
CA SER A 36 36.93 29.17 0.63
C SER A 36 37.15 30.62 0.17
N ASP A 37 36.12 31.28 -0.36
CA ASP A 37 36.11 32.69 -0.76
C ASP A 37 35.52 33.64 0.30
N GLY A 38 35.27 33.14 1.52
CA GLY A 38 34.77 33.93 2.65
C GLY A 38 33.25 34.02 2.75
N ARG A 39 32.48 33.50 1.79
CA ARG A 39 31.01 33.48 1.87
C ARG A 39 30.53 32.52 2.97
N LYS A 40 29.51 32.93 3.72
CA LYS A 40 28.87 32.12 4.77
C LYS A 40 27.47 31.69 4.33
N ILE A 41 27.17 30.41 4.44
CA ILE A 41 25.86 29.85 4.08
C ILE A 41 25.33 29.03 5.25
N LYS A 42 24.13 29.33 5.75
CA LYS A 42 23.41 28.44 6.68
C LYS A 42 22.81 27.30 5.84
N ALA A 43 23.16 26.05 6.13
CA ALA A 43 22.63 24.88 5.42
C ALA A 43 22.70 23.63 6.31
N GLY A 44 21.77 22.69 6.17
CA GLY A 44 21.86 21.40 6.87
C GLY A 44 22.41 20.30 6.00
N ILE A 45 22.96 19.27 6.65
CA ILE A 45 23.43 18.07 5.95
C ILE A 45 22.22 17.25 5.53
N VAL A 46 22.18 16.87 4.25
CA VAL A 46 21.20 15.92 3.68
C VAL A 46 21.85 14.56 3.53
N ASP A 47 23.08 14.50 3.01
CA ASP A 47 23.79 13.24 2.78
C ASP A 47 25.31 13.42 2.74
N VAL A 48 26.05 12.32 2.85
CA VAL A 48 27.49 12.27 2.59
C VAL A 48 27.77 11.10 1.65
N VAL A 49 28.13 11.38 0.41
CA VAL A 49 28.30 10.39 -0.66
C VAL A 49 29.57 10.69 -1.42
N ASP A 50 30.40 9.67 -1.69
CA ASP A 50 31.61 9.79 -2.52
C ASP A 50 32.52 10.98 -2.12
N LYS A 51 32.78 11.13 -0.82
CA LYS A 51 33.57 12.24 -0.22
C LYS A 51 32.95 13.63 -0.40
N ASN A 52 31.70 13.73 -0.81
CA ASN A 52 30.94 14.98 -0.88
C ASN A 52 29.85 15.01 0.19
N VAL A 53 29.68 16.18 0.79
CA VAL A 53 28.59 16.50 1.70
C VAL A 53 27.51 17.20 0.89
N ILE A 54 26.30 16.65 0.86
CA ILE A 54 25.15 17.28 0.23
C ILE A 54 24.52 18.20 1.26
N LEU A 55 24.61 19.50 1.02
CA LEU A 55 24.04 20.54 1.88
C LEU A 55 22.75 21.09 1.30
N LYS A 56 21.78 21.43 2.15
CA LYS A 56 20.53 22.10 1.77
C LYS A 56 20.37 23.41 2.51
N ALA A 57 20.24 24.50 1.76
CA ALA A 57 20.02 25.84 2.29
C ALA A 57 18.53 26.07 2.67
N PRO A 58 18.22 27.06 3.54
CA PRO A 58 16.85 27.40 3.94
C PRO A 58 15.90 27.73 2.78
N ASN A 59 16.44 28.18 1.63
CA ASN A 59 15.66 28.41 0.42
C ASN A 59 15.37 27.14 -0.40
N GLY A 60 15.65 25.95 0.17
CA GLY A 60 15.42 24.65 -0.44
C GLY A 60 16.49 24.19 -1.43
N LYS A 61 17.42 25.05 -1.85
CA LYS A 61 18.48 24.67 -2.78
C LYS A 61 19.46 23.70 -2.11
N SER A 62 19.80 22.62 -2.80
CA SER A 62 20.80 21.65 -2.35
C SER A 62 21.96 21.52 -3.33
N GLY A 63 23.13 21.13 -2.84
CA GLY A 63 24.31 20.93 -3.67
C GLY A 63 25.45 20.20 -2.95
N PRO A 64 26.35 19.55 -3.69
CA PRO A 64 27.51 18.87 -3.12
C PRO A 64 28.62 19.86 -2.76
N VAL A 65 29.31 19.59 -1.64
CA VAL A 65 30.55 20.23 -1.24
C VAL A 65 31.57 19.15 -0.89
N GLU A 66 32.76 19.23 -1.47
CA GLU A 66 33.82 18.25 -1.23
C GLU A 66 34.30 18.32 0.23
N LEU A 67 34.26 17.18 0.95
CA LEU A 67 34.57 17.10 2.39
C LEU A 67 35.97 17.64 2.70
N ALA A 68 36.95 17.37 1.83
CA ALA A 68 38.33 17.82 1.99
C ALA A 68 38.50 19.35 1.87
N LYS A 69 37.53 20.06 1.28
CA LYS A 69 37.54 21.52 1.15
C LYS A 69 36.92 22.25 2.35
N LEU A 70 36.33 21.51 3.27
CA LEU A 70 35.74 22.06 4.49
C LEU A 70 36.78 22.24 5.58
N SER A 71 36.51 23.13 6.56
CA SER A 71 37.41 23.32 7.70
C SER A 71 37.56 22.04 8.53
N LYS A 72 38.63 21.91 9.33
CA LYS A 72 38.82 20.73 10.21
C LYS A 72 37.64 20.56 11.18
N GLU A 73 37.14 21.67 11.73
CA GLU A 73 35.96 21.69 12.61
C GLU A 73 34.68 21.22 11.89
N ASP A 74 34.49 21.61 10.63
CA ASP A 74 33.38 21.10 9.80
C ASP A 74 33.52 19.59 9.54
N GLN A 75 34.74 19.12 9.23
CA GLN A 75 35.01 17.70 9.00
C GLN A 75 34.77 16.85 10.25
N GLU A 76 35.19 17.31 11.42
CA GLU A 76 34.94 16.64 12.72
C GLU A 76 33.45 16.60 13.04
N TYR A 77 32.73 17.70 12.80
CA TYR A 77 31.28 17.73 12.95
C TYR A 77 30.58 16.74 12.02
N ILE A 78 31.00 16.65 10.76
CA ILE A 78 30.44 15.69 9.80
C ILE A 78 30.74 14.26 10.24
N ALA A 79 31.94 13.99 10.77
CA ALA A 79 32.29 12.69 11.34
C ALA A 79 31.36 12.33 12.51
N LYS A 80 31.05 13.28 13.39
CA LYS A 80 30.07 13.08 14.48
C LYS A 80 28.65 12.89 13.95
N TRP A 81 28.24 13.66 12.94
CA TRP A 81 26.94 13.53 12.28
C TRP A 81 26.77 12.13 11.67
N LEU A 82 27.80 11.60 11.02
CA LEU A 82 27.81 10.26 10.44
C LEU A 82 27.59 9.16 11.49
N GLN A 83 28.02 9.32 12.73
CA GLN A 83 27.75 8.33 13.79
C GLN A 83 26.24 8.12 14.04
N ASN A 84 25.43 9.17 13.81
CA ASN A 84 23.98 9.12 14.01
C ASN A 84 23.19 8.92 12.71
N ASN A 85 23.81 9.11 11.55
CA ASN A 85 23.12 9.22 10.27
C ASN A 85 23.72 8.36 9.14
N ALA A 86 24.74 7.54 9.43
CA ALA A 86 25.34 6.62 8.46
C ALA A 86 24.34 5.53 8.05
N ALA A 87 24.37 5.18 6.76
CA ALA A 87 23.62 4.06 6.24
C ALA A 87 24.10 2.73 6.86
N PRO A 88 23.20 1.78 7.14
CA PRO A 88 23.59 0.43 7.54
C PRO A 88 24.53 -0.20 6.52
N LYS A 89 25.48 -1.02 7.00
CA LYS A 89 26.40 -1.76 6.14
C LYS A 89 25.61 -2.58 5.13
N GLY A 90 25.92 -2.43 3.83
CA GLY A 90 25.25 -3.16 2.75
C GLY A 90 23.92 -2.54 2.27
N PHE A 91 23.45 -1.44 2.85
CA PHE A 91 22.21 -0.78 2.41
C PHE A 91 22.32 -0.24 0.98
N GLY A 92 23.50 0.26 0.57
CA GLY A 92 23.70 0.88 -0.74
C GLY A 92 23.07 2.28 -0.83
N LYS A 93 22.94 2.80 -2.06
CA LYS A 93 22.35 4.13 -2.30
C LYS A 93 20.83 4.09 -2.10
N PRO A 94 20.22 5.07 -1.39
CA PRO A 94 18.77 5.16 -1.28
C PRO A 94 18.12 5.50 -2.63
N ASP A 95 16.96 4.92 -2.90
CA ASP A 95 16.10 5.26 -4.03
C ASP A 95 15.36 6.59 -3.79
N THR A 96 14.95 6.83 -2.55
CA THR A 96 14.17 8.01 -2.14
C THR A 96 14.71 8.59 -0.84
N ILE A 97 14.85 9.92 -0.77
CA ILE A 97 15.16 10.66 0.46
C ILE A 97 13.92 11.44 0.88
N ILE A 98 13.50 11.27 2.13
CA ILE A 98 12.33 11.93 2.72
C ILE A 98 12.81 12.74 3.92
N GLU A 99 12.51 14.03 3.95
CA GLU A 99 12.74 14.87 5.12
C GLU A 99 11.41 15.13 5.82
N ILE A 100 11.36 14.85 7.12
CA ILE A 100 10.27 15.20 8.04
C ILE A 100 10.85 16.12 9.10
N THR A 101 10.17 17.22 9.39
CA THR A 101 10.59 18.23 10.37
C THR A 101 9.53 18.37 11.45
N THR A 102 9.93 18.57 12.71
CA THR A 102 9.00 18.92 13.78
C THR A 102 8.52 20.36 13.62
N LEU A 103 7.24 20.62 13.89
CA LEU A 103 6.68 21.97 13.95
C LEU A 103 6.90 22.51 15.36
N LYS A 104 7.75 23.54 15.47
CA LYS A 104 8.21 24.10 16.75
C LYS A 104 7.02 24.46 17.66
N GLY A 105 6.98 23.89 18.86
CA GLY A 105 5.96 24.15 19.88
C GLY A 105 4.60 23.51 19.59
N GLU A 106 4.44 22.76 18.50
CA GLU A 106 3.15 22.18 18.11
C GLU A 106 3.03 20.68 18.41
N MET A 107 4.14 20.00 18.75
CA MET A 107 4.20 18.53 18.88
C MET A 107 3.64 17.81 17.65
N LYS A 108 3.98 18.30 16.46
CA LYS A 108 3.52 17.76 15.17
C LYS A 108 4.69 17.58 14.22
N TYR A 109 4.52 16.69 13.25
CA TYR A 109 5.38 16.64 12.07
C TYR A 109 4.81 17.55 10.98
N ASN A 110 5.67 18.24 10.25
CA ASN A 110 5.27 19.07 9.10
C ASN A 110 4.67 18.25 7.94
N LYS A 111 5.05 16.97 7.86
CA LYS A 111 4.49 16.00 6.95
C LYS A 111 3.69 15.01 7.77
N PRO A 112 2.36 15.12 7.79
CA PRO A 112 1.50 14.08 8.34
C PRO A 112 1.32 12.91 7.36
N ILE A 113 1.74 13.09 6.10
CA ILE A 113 1.70 12.04 5.08
C ILE A 113 2.97 12.05 4.26
N ILE A 114 3.50 10.85 4.02
CA ILE A 114 4.56 10.62 3.05
C ILE A 114 4.12 9.48 2.12
N THR A 115 4.54 9.52 0.86
CA THR A 115 4.27 8.42 -0.10
C THR A 115 5.58 7.79 -0.53
N VAL A 116 5.63 6.46 -0.55
CA VAL A 116 6.77 5.66 -1.02
C VAL A 116 6.32 4.58 -1.98
N TYR A 117 7.20 4.18 -2.89
CA TYR A 117 6.96 3.02 -3.74
C TYR A 117 7.29 1.71 -3.00
N PRO A 118 6.54 0.63 -3.25
CA PRO A 118 6.85 -0.68 -2.71
C PRO A 118 8.29 -1.12 -2.94
N GLY A 119 8.94 -1.67 -1.91
CA GLY A 119 10.27 -2.27 -2.00
C GLY A 119 11.43 -1.28 -2.24
N LYS A 120 11.20 0.03 -2.26
CA LYS A 120 12.25 1.03 -2.45
C LYS A 120 13.06 1.28 -1.19
N LYS A 121 14.36 1.53 -1.35
CA LYS A 121 15.27 1.91 -0.26
C LYS A 121 15.06 3.38 0.10
N ILE A 122 14.61 3.62 1.32
CA ILE A 122 14.26 4.93 1.84
C ILE A 122 15.31 5.40 2.83
N LYS A 123 15.73 6.66 2.68
CA LYS A 123 16.42 7.44 3.70
C LYS A 123 15.45 8.48 4.25
N LEU A 124 14.99 8.31 5.48
CA LEU A 124 14.12 9.27 6.16
C LEU A 124 14.94 10.08 7.17
N ILE A 125 14.99 11.39 6.98
CA ILE A 125 15.68 12.34 7.86
C ILE A 125 14.62 13.02 8.72
N LEU A 126 14.65 12.79 10.03
CA LEU A 126 13.87 13.51 11.02
C LEU A 126 14.68 14.72 11.52
N ARG A 127 14.23 15.92 11.21
CA ARG A 127 14.78 17.19 11.70
C ARG A 127 13.96 17.68 12.89
N ASN A 128 14.63 17.95 14.00
CA ASN A 128 13.98 18.41 15.21
C ASN A 128 14.23 19.91 15.41
N GLN A 129 13.22 20.75 15.15
CA GLN A 129 13.22 22.20 15.39
C GLN A 129 12.76 22.59 16.79
N ASP A 130 12.36 21.61 17.60
CA ASP A 130 11.78 21.84 18.90
C ASP A 130 12.84 21.89 20.01
N ASP A 131 12.42 22.44 21.15
CA ASP A 131 13.23 22.50 22.37
C ASP A 131 13.19 21.19 23.18
N MET A 132 12.49 20.17 22.67
CA MET A 132 12.36 18.85 23.28
C MET A 132 12.78 17.73 22.32
N HIS A 133 12.98 16.53 22.84
CA HIS A 133 13.43 15.39 22.04
C HIS A 133 12.29 14.81 21.21
N HIS A 134 12.60 14.24 20.06
CA HIS A 134 11.63 13.53 19.23
C HIS A 134 12.23 12.30 18.57
N ASN A 135 11.39 11.31 18.28
CA ASN A 135 11.76 10.18 17.45
C ASN A 135 10.63 9.92 16.44
N LEU A 136 10.75 8.87 15.63
CA LEU A 136 9.71 8.43 14.71
C LEU A 136 9.73 6.90 14.60
N ALA A 137 8.58 6.28 14.88
CA ALA A 137 8.35 4.84 14.75
C ALA A 137 7.30 4.58 13.67
N ILE A 138 7.60 3.77 12.67
CA ILE A 138 6.69 3.31 11.61
C ILE A 138 6.16 1.93 12.00
N THR A 139 4.84 1.74 11.95
CA THR A 139 4.17 0.50 12.38
C THR A 139 3.49 -0.24 11.23
N LYS A 140 3.10 -1.49 11.49
CA LYS A 140 2.23 -2.28 10.60
C LYS A 140 0.87 -1.58 10.43
N PRO A 141 0.19 -1.77 9.28
CA PRO A 141 -1.17 -1.26 9.08
C PRO A 141 -2.12 -1.79 10.16
N GLY A 142 -3.02 -0.91 10.63
CA GLY A 142 -4.03 -1.24 11.61
C GLY A 142 -4.32 -0.10 12.59
N LYS A 143 -5.60 0.10 12.88
CA LYS A 143 -6.07 1.16 13.78
C LYS A 143 -5.47 1.00 15.19
N GLY A 144 -4.75 2.02 15.66
CA GLY A 144 -4.21 2.09 17.02
C GLY A 144 -2.93 1.28 17.26
N LYS A 145 -2.33 0.67 16.24
CA LYS A 145 -1.05 -0.05 16.37
C LYS A 145 0.11 0.86 16.73
N ASP A 146 0.13 2.06 16.16
CA ASP A 146 1.01 3.16 16.55
C ASP A 146 0.91 3.48 18.05
N MET A 147 -0.33 3.59 18.57
CA MET A 147 -0.55 3.85 19.99
C MET A 147 -0.12 2.68 20.88
N LYS A 148 -0.37 1.42 20.48
CA LYS A 148 0.12 0.23 21.20
C LYS A 148 1.65 0.21 21.28
N VAL A 149 2.32 0.52 20.17
CA VAL A 149 3.78 0.65 20.11
C VAL A 149 4.26 1.79 21.02
N ALA A 150 3.61 2.96 21.02
CA ALA A 150 3.97 4.06 21.91
C ALA A 150 3.80 3.69 23.39
N GLN A 151 2.71 3.05 23.77
CA GLN A 151 2.48 2.57 25.14
C GLN A 151 3.53 1.56 25.59
N GLU A 152 3.96 0.66 24.70
CA GLU A 152 5.06 -0.27 24.97
C GLU A 152 6.39 0.48 25.17
N ALA A 153 6.64 1.54 24.40
CA ALA A 153 7.81 2.39 24.58
C ALA A 153 7.84 3.03 25.97
N TRP A 154 6.69 3.44 26.51
CA TRP A 154 6.62 4.08 27.81
C TRP A 154 6.98 3.13 28.96
N LYS A 155 6.80 1.82 28.77
CA LYS A 155 7.22 0.78 29.74
C LYS A 155 8.73 0.63 29.85
N LEU A 156 9.52 1.21 28.92
CA LEU A 156 10.98 1.23 29.03
C LEU A 156 11.47 2.00 30.26
N GLY A 157 10.66 2.94 30.78
CA GLY A 157 10.98 3.70 31.99
C GLY A 157 12.33 4.39 31.89
N VAL A 158 13.21 4.13 32.85
CA VAL A 158 14.55 4.72 32.95
C VAL A 158 15.46 4.38 31.75
N ASP A 159 15.21 3.28 31.06
CA ASP A 159 15.97 2.87 29.87
C ASP A 159 15.53 3.61 28.60
N GLY A 160 14.43 4.38 28.65
CA GLY A 160 13.80 4.97 27.48
C GLY A 160 14.78 5.76 26.62
N PHE A 161 15.57 6.65 27.22
CA PHE A 161 16.57 7.44 26.49
C PHE A 161 17.66 6.59 25.85
N ALA A 162 18.19 5.60 26.57
CA ALA A 162 19.22 4.70 26.06
C ALA A 162 18.72 3.86 24.87
N LYS A 163 17.41 3.56 24.85
CA LYS A 163 16.74 2.83 23.77
C LYS A 163 16.05 3.74 22.76
N HIS A 164 16.31 5.05 22.81
CA HIS A 164 15.70 6.06 21.94
C HIS A 164 14.16 6.08 21.95
N TRP A 165 13.55 5.56 23.02
CA TRP A 165 12.11 5.33 23.15
C TRP A 165 11.53 4.45 22.03
N ILE A 166 12.34 3.58 21.42
CA ILE A 166 11.89 2.59 20.43
C ILE A 166 11.84 1.21 21.11
N PRO A 167 10.65 0.62 21.31
CA PRO A 167 10.50 -0.66 21.99
C PRO A 167 10.72 -1.84 21.04
N LYS A 168 10.89 -3.04 21.60
CA LYS A 168 10.63 -4.27 20.84
C LYS A 168 9.13 -4.51 20.83
N HIS A 169 8.52 -4.51 19.65
CA HIS A 169 7.08 -4.75 19.51
C HIS A 169 6.76 -5.42 18.16
N PRO A 170 5.84 -6.40 18.09
CA PRO A 170 5.53 -7.12 16.86
C PRO A 170 4.93 -6.26 15.74
N ASP A 171 4.31 -5.13 16.09
CA ASP A 171 3.79 -4.15 15.13
C ASP A 171 4.78 -3.04 14.74
N LEU A 172 5.93 -2.93 15.40
CA LEU A 172 6.96 -1.96 15.00
C LEU A 172 7.70 -2.49 13.77
N LEU A 173 7.71 -1.72 12.68
CA LEU A 173 8.48 -2.05 11.48
C LEU A 173 9.85 -1.38 11.51
N PHE A 174 9.87 -0.06 11.74
CA PHE A 174 11.08 0.75 11.67
C PHE A 174 11.05 1.83 12.76
N GLY A 175 12.19 2.15 13.36
CA GLY A 175 12.29 3.20 14.37
C GLY A 175 13.56 4.02 14.19
N SER A 176 13.43 5.35 14.23
CA SER A 176 14.58 6.24 14.18
C SER A 176 15.33 6.24 15.52
N LYS A 177 16.61 6.63 15.51
CA LYS A 177 17.23 7.14 16.74
C LYS A 177 16.48 8.40 17.21
N MET A 178 16.66 8.74 18.48
CA MET A 178 16.15 10.00 19.01
C MET A 178 16.89 11.17 18.36
N ALA A 179 16.13 12.16 17.90
CA ALA A 179 16.63 13.47 17.50
C ALA A 179 16.58 14.39 18.72
N ASP A 180 17.76 14.80 19.18
CA ASP A 180 17.90 15.80 20.24
C ASP A 180 17.32 17.15 19.78
N PRO A 181 17.02 18.08 20.72
CA PRO A 181 16.63 19.44 20.37
C PRO A 181 17.61 20.07 19.37
N HIS A 182 17.08 20.74 18.35
CA HIS A 182 17.87 21.40 17.31
C HIS A 182 18.85 20.47 16.56
N SER A 183 18.49 19.19 16.41
CA SER A 183 19.33 18.17 15.77
C SER A 183 18.56 17.36 14.73
N SER A 184 19.21 16.33 14.15
CA SER A 184 18.61 15.43 13.18
C SER A 184 18.96 13.96 13.44
N SER A 185 18.03 13.07 13.12
CA SER A 185 18.20 11.62 13.14
C SER A 185 17.83 11.04 11.77
N THR A 186 18.53 10.01 11.30
CA THR A 186 18.22 9.35 10.03
C THR A 186 17.82 7.90 10.26
N LEU A 187 16.73 7.51 9.60
CA LEU A 187 16.22 6.15 9.52
C LEU A 187 16.38 5.62 8.09
N TYR A 188 17.06 4.48 7.94
CA TYR A 188 17.18 3.77 6.67
C TYR A 188 16.32 2.51 6.72
N PHE A 189 15.48 2.31 5.70
CA PHE A 189 14.65 1.13 5.60
C PHE A 189 14.28 0.83 4.15
N THR A 190 13.90 -0.42 3.87
CA THR A 190 13.24 -0.78 2.62
C THR A 190 11.74 -0.66 2.84
N ALA A 191 11.05 0.14 2.02
CA ALA A 191 9.61 0.28 2.10
C ALA A 191 8.94 -1.11 1.95
N PRO A 192 7.87 -1.40 2.71
CA PRO A 192 7.10 -2.63 2.57
C PRO A 192 6.70 -2.90 1.12
N LYS A 193 6.60 -4.17 0.72
CA LYS A 193 6.15 -4.55 -0.63
C LYS A 193 4.63 -4.46 -0.76
N ARG A 194 3.90 -4.74 0.32
CA ARG A 194 2.45 -4.63 0.38
C ARG A 194 2.04 -3.17 0.32
N THR A 195 1.04 -2.86 -0.51
CA THR A 195 0.51 -1.50 -0.56
C THR A 195 -0.37 -1.24 0.66
N GLY A 196 -0.48 0.01 1.09
CA GLY A 196 -1.33 0.34 2.23
C GLY A 196 -0.87 1.57 3.00
N GLN A 197 -1.56 1.79 4.12
CA GLN A 197 -1.31 2.88 5.05
C GLN A 197 -0.55 2.36 6.26
N TYR A 198 0.66 2.88 6.48
CA TYR A 198 1.57 2.51 7.54
C TYR A 198 1.72 3.70 8.49
N PRO A 199 1.05 3.68 9.64
CA PRO A 199 1.13 4.77 10.59
C PRO A 199 2.57 5.01 11.06
N TYR A 200 2.91 6.26 11.35
CA TYR A 200 4.10 6.59 12.11
C TYR A 200 3.81 7.57 13.23
N VAL A 201 4.59 7.47 14.31
CA VAL A 201 4.31 8.17 15.57
C VAL A 201 5.59 8.50 16.33
N CYS A 202 5.58 9.62 17.06
CA CYS A 202 6.58 9.90 18.08
C CYS A 202 6.21 9.11 19.34
N THR A 203 7.06 8.17 19.74
CA THR A 203 6.80 7.29 20.90
C THR A 203 7.31 7.88 22.21
N LEU A 204 7.87 9.09 22.21
CA LEU A 204 8.22 9.80 23.43
C LEU A 204 6.97 9.96 24.35
N PRO A 205 7.09 9.76 25.68
CA PRO A 205 5.95 9.87 26.59
C PRO A 205 5.13 11.15 26.40
N GLY A 206 3.83 10.98 26.14
CA GLY A 206 2.87 12.08 25.95
C GLY A 206 2.78 12.65 24.53
N HIS A 207 3.66 12.26 23.60
CA HIS A 207 3.68 12.85 22.25
C HIS A 207 2.76 12.11 21.27
N ALA A 208 2.61 10.79 21.44
CA ALA A 208 1.92 9.91 20.50
C ALA A 208 0.47 10.30 20.21
N GLN A 209 -0.17 11.06 21.08
CA GLN A 209 -1.54 11.57 21.00
C GLN A 209 -1.74 12.51 19.81
N VAL A 210 -0.74 13.32 19.49
CA VAL A 210 -0.83 14.38 18.47
C VAL A 210 0.27 14.27 17.41
N MET A 211 1.43 13.71 17.78
CA MET A 211 2.61 13.68 16.92
C MET A 211 2.67 12.39 16.10
N ARG A 212 1.84 12.33 15.07
CA ARG A 212 1.65 11.14 14.21
C ARG A 212 1.46 11.52 12.75
N GLY A 213 1.58 10.53 11.88
CA GLY A 213 1.29 10.64 10.45
C GLY A 213 1.17 9.26 9.80
N THR A 214 1.10 9.23 8.48
CA THR A 214 0.91 7.99 7.71
C THR A 214 1.85 7.93 6.52
N MET A 215 2.61 6.85 6.42
CA MET A 215 3.35 6.48 5.22
C MET A 215 2.43 5.66 4.31
N ILE A 216 2.17 6.15 3.10
CA ILE A 216 1.41 5.45 2.08
C ILE A 216 2.40 4.71 1.18
N VAL A 217 2.31 3.38 1.15
CA VAL A 217 3.03 2.54 0.19
C VAL A 217 2.12 2.34 -1.01
N SER A 218 2.47 2.91 -2.17
CA SER A 218 1.62 2.88 -3.37
C SER A 218 2.42 2.69 -4.65
N LYS A 219 1.85 1.94 -5.60
CA LYS A 219 2.38 1.80 -6.96
C LYS A 219 2.09 3.03 -7.84
N GLU A 220 1.24 3.94 -7.40
CA GLU A 220 0.91 5.17 -8.11
C GLU A 220 1.79 6.34 -7.68
N VAL A 221 2.25 7.14 -8.64
CA VAL A 221 2.90 8.42 -8.36
C VAL A 221 1.86 9.34 -7.72
N ASN A 222 2.00 9.68 -6.44
CA ASN A 222 1.29 10.79 -5.85
C ASN A 222 2.17 12.04 -5.93
N PRO A 223 1.90 12.98 -6.87
CA PRO A 223 2.69 14.20 -6.97
C PRO A 223 2.27 15.26 -5.96
N LEU A 224 1.21 15.02 -5.17
CA LEU A 224 0.71 15.98 -4.19
C LEU A 224 1.51 15.92 -2.89
N SER A 225 1.68 17.08 -2.27
CA SER A 225 2.31 17.23 -0.96
C SER A 225 1.67 18.38 -0.19
N GLU A 226 1.78 18.33 1.15
CA GLU A 226 1.28 19.37 2.06
C GLU A 226 -0.21 19.67 1.86
N LEU A 227 -1.00 18.65 1.52
CA LEU A 227 -2.42 18.80 1.20
C LEU A 227 -3.25 18.99 2.48
N THR A 228 -3.93 20.12 2.58
CA THR A 228 -4.90 20.47 3.61
C THR A 228 -6.29 20.63 3.00
N PHE A 229 -7.31 20.57 3.85
CA PHE A 229 -8.68 20.95 3.51
C PHE A 229 -9.22 21.95 4.53
N THR A 230 -10.04 22.88 4.06
CA THR A 230 -10.87 23.75 4.90
C THR A 230 -12.33 23.43 4.59
N LEU A 231 -13.10 23.08 5.62
CA LEU A 231 -14.53 22.75 5.51
C LEU A 231 -15.38 23.96 5.87
N PHE A 232 -16.48 24.14 5.15
CA PHE A 232 -17.48 25.18 5.35
C PHE A 232 -18.87 24.55 5.36
N LYS A 233 -19.75 25.03 6.25
CA LYS A 233 -21.17 24.63 6.27
C LYS A 233 -22.01 25.73 5.66
N GLY A 234 -22.92 25.37 4.76
CA GLY A 234 -23.78 26.33 4.08
C GLY A 234 -24.34 25.80 2.78
N SER A 235 -25.41 26.41 2.28
CA SER A 235 -26.02 26.03 1.00
C SER A 235 -25.68 27.09 -0.04
N TRP A 236 -25.09 26.65 -1.15
CA TRP A 236 -24.67 27.52 -2.25
C TRP A 236 -25.22 27.00 -3.57
N LYS A 237 -25.38 27.91 -4.54
CA LYS A 237 -25.68 27.57 -5.94
C LYS A 237 -24.50 27.84 -6.87
N LYS A 238 -23.47 28.48 -6.34
CA LYS A 238 -22.22 28.88 -6.98
C LYS A 238 -21.13 28.98 -5.93
N ILE A 239 -19.88 28.78 -6.32
CA ILE A 239 -18.71 28.92 -5.45
C ILE A 239 -18.72 30.33 -4.82
N PRO A 240 -18.80 30.44 -3.49
CA PRO A 240 -18.77 31.72 -2.79
C PRO A 240 -17.34 32.28 -2.68
N ASP A 241 -17.21 33.50 -2.19
CA ASP A 241 -15.93 34.00 -1.67
C ASP A 241 -15.65 33.35 -0.31
N TRP A 242 -14.82 32.30 -0.31
CA TRP A 242 -14.45 31.55 0.89
C TRP A 242 -13.80 32.40 1.98
N ASN A 243 -13.24 33.58 1.65
CA ASN A 243 -12.65 34.48 2.65
C ASN A 243 -13.71 35.23 3.47
N GLN A 244 -14.97 35.21 3.03
CA GLN A 244 -16.10 35.87 3.71
C GLN A 244 -16.94 34.87 4.52
N ILE A 245 -16.52 33.61 4.59
CA ILE A 245 -17.25 32.54 5.28
C ILE A 245 -16.37 31.99 6.39
N GLU A 246 -16.93 31.91 7.59
CA GLU A 246 -16.24 31.29 8.73
C GLU A 246 -16.03 29.79 8.48
N PRO A 247 -14.79 29.27 8.54
CA PRO A 247 -14.54 27.86 8.33
C PRO A 247 -15.05 27.03 9.52
N SER A 248 -15.66 25.88 9.23
CA SER A 248 -16.05 24.89 10.24
C SER A 248 -14.86 24.08 10.77
N GLY A 249 -13.74 24.05 10.04
CA GLY A 249 -12.51 23.40 10.46
C GLY A 249 -11.47 23.37 9.33
N THR A 250 -10.20 23.23 9.69
CA THR A 250 -9.10 23.01 8.76
C THR A 250 -8.21 21.90 9.30
N ASP A 251 -7.85 20.95 8.46
CA ASP A 251 -6.91 19.88 8.81
C ASP A 251 -6.18 19.37 7.56
N HIS A 252 -5.24 18.45 7.74
CA HIS A 252 -4.59 17.75 6.66
C HIS A 252 -5.48 16.68 6.04
N VAL A 253 -5.32 16.46 4.73
CA VAL A 253 -6.09 15.43 4.02
C VAL A 253 -5.47 14.06 4.24
N PRO A 254 -6.08 13.12 4.99
CA PRO A 254 -5.43 11.89 5.47
C PRO A 254 -4.94 10.94 4.37
N SER A 255 -5.53 10.99 3.18
CA SER A 255 -5.15 10.16 2.04
C SER A 255 -4.03 10.76 1.18
N GLY A 256 -3.67 12.03 1.41
CA GLY A 256 -2.68 12.76 0.62
C GLY A 256 -3.13 13.03 -0.83
N LYS A 257 -4.38 12.75 -1.15
CA LYS A 257 -5.05 12.98 -2.42
C LYS A 257 -6.35 13.74 -2.17
N PHE A 258 -6.94 14.39 -3.16
CA PHE A 258 -8.24 15.05 -2.98
C PHE A 258 -9.31 14.02 -2.60
N ASP A 259 -9.97 14.23 -1.46
CA ASP A 259 -10.77 13.20 -0.79
C ASP A 259 -11.93 13.81 0.00
N LEU A 260 -13.17 13.47 -0.40
CA LEU A 260 -14.37 13.93 0.28
C LEU A 260 -14.64 13.20 1.61
N SER A 261 -13.93 12.10 1.94
CA SER A 261 -14.06 11.46 3.25
C SER A 261 -13.55 12.34 4.41
N CYS A 262 -12.98 13.51 4.10
CA CYS A 262 -12.62 14.54 5.07
C CYS A 262 -13.85 15.19 5.74
N THR A 263 -15.05 15.02 5.17
CA THR A 263 -16.31 15.48 5.75
C THR A 263 -17.28 14.33 5.97
N LYS A 264 -18.19 14.51 6.94
CA LYS A 264 -19.35 13.62 7.15
C LYS A 264 -20.64 14.22 6.57
N GLU A 265 -20.60 15.49 6.20
CA GLU A 265 -21.73 16.19 5.59
C GLU A 265 -21.99 15.59 4.21
N LYS A 266 -23.27 15.46 3.85
CA LYS A 266 -23.73 14.91 2.57
C LYS A 266 -24.27 15.97 1.63
N ASP A 267 -24.89 17.00 2.20
CA ASP A 267 -25.43 18.14 1.47
C ASP A 267 -25.01 19.43 2.17
N SER A 268 -25.14 20.56 1.46
CA SER A 268 -24.94 21.90 2.03
C SER A 268 -23.58 22.06 2.73
N PHE A 269 -22.52 21.71 2.02
CA PHE A 269 -21.15 21.93 2.47
C PHE A 269 -20.24 22.43 1.36
N GLY A 270 -19.15 23.07 1.78
CA GLY A 270 -18.08 23.54 0.90
C GLY A 270 -16.75 23.01 1.42
N ILE A 271 -15.85 22.62 0.54
CA ILE A 271 -14.51 22.20 0.90
C ILE A 271 -13.49 22.82 -0.04
N VAL A 272 -12.43 23.37 0.54
CA VAL A 272 -11.31 23.93 -0.22
C VAL A 272 -10.05 23.18 0.15
N PHE A 273 -9.47 22.50 -0.84
CA PHE A 273 -8.21 21.81 -0.72
C PHE A 273 -7.06 22.69 -1.17
N ARG A 274 -5.95 22.70 -0.42
CA ARG A 274 -4.73 23.44 -0.76
C ARG A 274 -3.49 22.60 -0.54
N GLY A 275 -2.53 22.70 -1.44
CA GLY A 275 -1.24 22.02 -1.28
C GLY A 275 -0.28 22.34 -2.41
N ASN A 276 0.68 21.45 -2.63
CA ASN A 276 1.66 21.55 -3.69
C ASN A 276 1.60 20.33 -4.61
N ILE A 277 1.85 20.53 -5.91
CA ILE A 277 2.01 19.47 -6.90
C ILE A 277 3.41 19.51 -7.49
N GLU A 278 4.14 18.40 -7.40
CA GLU A 278 5.48 18.25 -7.98
C GLU A 278 5.38 17.92 -9.48
N VAL A 279 5.86 18.83 -10.32
CA VAL A 279 5.88 18.73 -11.77
C VAL A 279 7.21 18.10 -12.22
N PRO A 280 7.22 16.84 -12.71
CA PRO A 280 8.47 16.14 -13.01
C PRO A 280 9.19 16.67 -14.26
N LYS A 281 8.47 17.36 -15.16
CA LYS A 281 8.98 17.85 -16.44
C LYS A 281 8.22 19.10 -16.88
N SER A 282 8.92 20.14 -17.30
CA SER A 282 8.28 21.32 -17.90
C SER A 282 7.47 20.95 -19.15
N GLY A 283 6.29 21.54 -19.32
CA GLY A 283 5.48 21.38 -20.52
C GLY A 283 4.00 21.62 -20.31
N ASP A 284 3.21 21.16 -21.29
CA ASP A 284 1.76 21.27 -21.30
C ASP A 284 1.09 20.14 -20.51
N TYR A 285 0.43 20.50 -19.41
CA TYR A 285 -0.37 19.60 -18.59
C TYR A 285 -1.85 19.81 -18.89
N ILE A 286 -2.61 18.71 -18.87
CA ILE A 286 -4.08 18.75 -18.94
C ILE A 286 -4.61 18.26 -17.60
N PHE A 287 -5.29 19.13 -16.87
CA PHE A 287 -6.04 18.75 -15.68
C PHE A 287 -7.48 18.40 -16.05
N THR A 288 -8.09 17.54 -15.26
CA THR A 288 -9.52 17.21 -15.32
C THR A 288 -10.09 17.30 -13.92
N VAL A 289 -11.25 17.95 -13.79
CA VAL A 289 -12.10 17.90 -12.59
C VAL A 289 -13.46 17.31 -12.99
N SER A 290 -13.97 16.36 -12.23
CA SER A 290 -15.36 15.86 -12.31
C SER A 290 -16.02 16.13 -10.97
N SER A 291 -17.20 16.72 -10.95
CA SER A 291 -17.92 16.99 -9.71
C SER A 291 -19.42 16.98 -9.90
N ASP A 292 -20.14 16.48 -8.89
CA ASP A 292 -21.55 16.80 -8.65
C ASP A 292 -21.59 18.12 -7.88
N ASP A 293 -22.32 19.09 -8.42
CA ASP A 293 -22.23 20.52 -8.13
C ASP A 293 -20.83 21.14 -8.36
N GLY A 294 -20.67 22.39 -7.88
CA GLY A 294 -19.69 23.31 -8.43
C GLY A 294 -18.27 23.08 -7.92
N SER A 295 -17.30 23.11 -8.85
CA SER A 295 -15.88 23.00 -8.54
C SER A 295 -15.00 23.97 -9.33
N ARG A 296 -13.81 24.26 -8.79
CA ARG A 296 -12.80 25.11 -9.43
C ARG A 296 -11.40 24.63 -9.10
N LEU A 297 -10.54 24.54 -10.10
CA LEU A 297 -9.12 24.21 -9.94
C LEU A 297 -8.27 25.44 -10.26
N LEU A 298 -7.36 25.76 -9.35
CA LEU A 298 -6.35 26.78 -9.50
C LEU A 298 -4.94 26.17 -9.42
N ILE A 299 -4.05 26.64 -10.30
CA ILE A 299 -2.61 26.37 -10.22
C ILE A 299 -1.88 27.71 -10.13
N ASP A 300 -1.01 27.88 -9.13
CA ASP A 300 -0.31 29.13 -8.83
C ASP A 300 -1.27 30.34 -8.78
N ARG A 301 -2.41 30.16 -8.11
CA ARG A 301 -3.51 31.14 -7.96
C ARG A 301 -4.21 31.54 -9.26
N LYS A 302 -3.93 30.89 -10.38
CA LYS A 302 -4.62 31.10 -11.66
C LYS A 302 -5.68 30.02 -11.86
N ILE A 303 -6.90 30.42 -12.20
CA ILE A 303 -7.98 29.50 -12.52
C ILE A 303 -7.62 28.74 -13.80
N VAL A 304 -7.51 27.41 -13.69
CA VAL A 304 -7.27 26.49 -14.82
C VAL A 304 -8.57 25.85 -15.26
N ILE A 305 -9.46 25.52 -14.31
CA ILE A 305 -10.80 24.97 -14.56
C ILE A 305 -11.78 25.72 -13.68
N ASP A 306 -12.87 26.21 -14.26
CA ASP A 306 -14.02 26.76 -13.56
C ASP A 306 -15.25 25.95 -13.98
N HIS A 307 -15.71 25.05 -13.12
CA HIS A 307 -16.82 24.11 -13.33
C HIS A 307 -17.90 24.37 -12.27
N ASP A 308 -18.31 25.64 -12.18
CA ASP A 308 -19.18 26.14 -11.13
C ASP A 308 -20.68 26.02 -11.49
N GLY A 309 -21.53 25.94 -10.48
CA GLY A 309 -22.98 25.82 -10.59
C GLY A 309 -23.53 24.49 -10.06
N ILE A 310 -24.87 24.40 -9.96
CA ILE A 310 -25.58 23.16 -9.62
C ILE A 310 -25.66 22.27 -10.85
N HIS A 311 -25.15 21.05 -10.78
CA HIS A 311 -25.17 20.07 -11.88
C HIS A 311 -24.77 18.68 -11.41
N GLY A 312 -25.31 17.62 -12.02
CA GLY A 312 -24.84 16.26 -11.78
C GLY A 312 -23.35 16.05 -12.14
N ASP A 313 -22.77 14.94 -11.70
CA ASP A 313 -21.36 14.61 -11.97
C ASP A 313 -21.02 14.69 -13.47
N SER A 314 -20.15 15.63 -13.81
CA SER A 314 -19.65 15.80 -15.17
C SER A 314 -18.18 16.27 -15.19
N PRO A 315 -17.36 15.76 -16.13
CA PRO A 315 -15.96 16.14 -16.21
C PRO A 315 -15.73 17.41 -17.05
N LYS A 316 -14.87 18.30 -16.56
CA LYS A 316 -14.28 19.42 -17.29
C LYS A 316 -12.77 19.36 -17.27
N SER A 317 -12.12 19.77 -18.35
CA SER A 317 -10.65 19.75 -18.47
C SER A 317 -10.10 21.12 -18.79
N GLY A 318 -8.90 21.40 -18.30
CA GLY A 318 -8.18 22.65 -18.51
C GLY A 318 -6.71 22.37 -18.80
N LYS A 319 -6.12 23.14 -19.72
CA LYS A 319 -4.71 23.00 -20.09
C LYS A 319 -3.90 24.13 -19.46
N VAL A 320 -2.75 23.80 -18.87
CA VAL A 320 -1.83 24.77 -18.28
C VAL A 320 -0.39 24.37 -18.57
N LYS A 321 0.46 25.36 -18.84
CA LYS A 321 1.91 25.15 -19.01
C LYS A 321 2.59 25.30 -17.65
N LEU A 322 3.34 24.28 -17.23
CA LEU A 322 4.05 24.24 -15.96
C LEU A 322 5.56 24.05 -16.19
N GLU A 323 6.36 24.58 -15.28
CA GLU A 323 7.79 24.33 -15.25
C GLU A 323 8.09 23.14 -14.34
N LYS A 324 9.24 22.49 -14.50
CA LYS A 324 9.66 21.42 -13.59
C LYS A 324 9.84 21.99 -12.17
N GLY A 325 9.27 21.31 -11.18
CA GLY A 325 9.37 21.64 -9.76
C GLY A 325 8.01 21.72 -9.07
N SER A 326 8.00 22.29 -7.87
CA SER A 326 6.78 22.42 -7.05
C SER A 326 5.93 23.61 -7.50
N HIS A 327 4.62 23.38 -7.63
CA HIS A 327 3.60 24.39 -7.96
C HIS A 327 2.46 24.35 -6.95
N HIS A 328 1.85 25.50 -6.64
CA HIS A 328 0.72 25.55 -5.73
C HIS A 328 -0.55 25.05 -6.43
N ILE A 329 -1.33 24.20 -5.76
CA ILE A 329 -2.59 23.68 -6.26
C ILE A 329 -3.71 23.94 -5.25
N GLU A 330 -4.84 24.45 -5.74
CA GLU A 330 -6.06 24.67 -4.96
C GLU A 330 -7.28 24.10 -5.70
N VAL A 331 -8.11 23.34 -4.99
CA VAL A 331 -9.38 22.82 -5.51
C VAL A 331 -10.50 23.28 -4.59
N GLN A 332 -11.44 24.04 -5.13
CA GLN A 332 -12.64 24.49 -4.44
C GLN A 332 -13.81 23.63 -4.90
N TYR A 333 -14.67 23.21 -3.98
CA TYR A 333 -15.86 22.41 -4.25
C TYR A 333 -16.99 22.81 -3.30
N PHE A 334 -18.23 22.78 -3.77
CA PHE A 334 -19.41 22.78 -2.90
C PHE A 334 -20.40 21.71 -3.36
N GLU A 335 -21.10 21.14 -2.39
CA GLU A 335 -22.25 20.28 -2.60
C GLU A 335 -23.50 21.01 -2.11
N GLY A 336 -24.46 21.20 -3.01
CA GLY A 336 -25.75 21.82 -2.71
C GLY A 336 -26.72 20.80 -2.14
N SER A 337 -27.05 19.77 -2.92
CA SER A 337 -27.93 18.67 -2.53
C SER A 337 -27.85 17.49 -3.51
N GLY A 338 -27.86 16.25 -3.01
CA GLY A 338 -27.92 15.06 -3.85
C GLY A 338 -26.86 14.03 -3.49
N GLU A 339 -26.10 13.58 -4.48
CA GLU A 339 -24.94 12.71 -4.27
C GLU A 339 -23.66 13.54 -4.38
N GLU A 340 -22.75 13.45 -3.41
CA GLU A 340 -21.51 14.20 -3.46
C GLU A 340 -20.43 13.46 -4.27
N SER A 341 -19.78 14.16 -5.21
CA SER A 341 -18.67 13.58 -5.96
C SER A 341 -17.62 14.61 -6.36
N LEU A 342 -16.34 14.20 -6.26
CA LEU A 342 -15.21 14.99 -6.70
C LEU A 342 -14.08 14.09 -7.19
N TYR A 343 -13.65 14.32 -8.42
CA TYR A 343 -12.48 13.73 -9.04
C TYR A 343 -11.57 14.84 -9.57
N VAL A 344 -10.27 14.68 -9.35
CA VAL A 344 -9.22 15.51 -9.94
C VAL A 344 -8.17 14.58 -10.52
N GLY A 345 -7.74 14.86 -11.74
CA GLY A 345 -6.72 14.11 -12.44
C GLY A 345 -5.86 15.01 -13.31
N TRP A 346 -4.73 14.49 -13.78
CA TRP A 346 -3.87 15.20 -14.72
C TRP A 346 -3.22 14.28 -15.74
N LYS A 347 -2.89 14.82 -16.91
CA LYS A 347 -2.06 14.20 -17.93
C LYS A 347 -0.78 15.00 -18.09
N MET A 348 0.35 14.31 -18.01
CA MET A 348 1.67 14.87 -18.26
C MET A 348 1.88 15.17 -19.75
N PRO A 349 2.82 16.05 -20.11
CA PRO A 349 3.19 16.33 -21.50
C PRO A 349 3.53 15.05 -22.26
N GLY A 350 2.74 14.74 -23.30
CA GLY A 350 2.91 13.55 -24.14
C GLY A 350 2.38 12.23 -23.55
N SER A 351 1.81 12.23 -22.34
CA SER A 351 1.18 11.04 -21.76
C SER A 351 -0.23 10.82 -22.31
N LYS A 352 -0.53 9.59 -22.74
CA LYS A 352 -1.91 9.16 -23.01
C LYS A 352 -2.68 8.79 -21.73
N LYS A 353 -1.96 8.44 -20.66
CA LYS A 353 -2.51 8.03 -19.36
C LYS A 353 -2.77 9.25 -18.48
N GLU A 354 -3.97 9.31 -17.92
CA GLU A 354 -4.35 10.23 -16.83
C GLU A 354 -3.93 9.62 -15.49
N THR A 355 -3.29 10.44 -14.64
CA THR A 355 -2.93 10.06 -13.28
C THR A 355 -3.96 10.69 -12.33
N PRO A 356 -4.64 9.88 -11.50
CA PRO A 356 -5.61 10.38 -10.54
C PRO A 356 -4.92 11.11 -9.37
N LEU A 357 -5.36 12.34 -9.12
CA LEU A 357 -4.97 13.17 -7.97
C LEU A 357 -5.99 13.07 -6.81
N SER A 358 -7.15 12.46 -7.05
CA SER A 358 -8.15 12.11 -6.03
C SER A 358 -8.09 10.63 -5.62
N VAL A 359 -8.66 10.30 -4.45
CA VAL A 359 -8.95 8.90 -4.08
C VAL A 359 -10.10 8.33 -4.90
N ASN A 360 -11.06 9.18 -5.28
CA ASN A 360 -12.16 8.82 -6.15
C ASN A 360 -11.70 8.78 -7.61
N ARG A 361 -12.49 8.13 -8.45
CA ARG A 361 -12.21 8.00 -9.89
C ARG A 361 -13.12 8.88 -10.69
N ARG A 362 -12.63 9.29 -11.87
CA ARG A 362 -13.46 9.84 -12.94
C ARG A 362 -14.62 8.88 -13.23
N PRO A 363 -15.88 9.31 -13.17
CA PRO A 363 -16.99 8.49 -13.58
C PRO A 363 -17.05 8.43 -15.11
N SER A 364 -16.79 7.24 -15.64
CA SER A 364 -17.59 6.53 -16.66
C SER A 364 -16.78 5.40 -17.30
N GLY A 365 -17.38 4.19 -17.33
CA GLY A 365 -17.04 3.10 -18.25
C GLY A 365 -15.65 2.46 -18.15
N GLY A 366 -15.46 1.53 -17.20
CA GLY A 366 -14.48 0.44 -17.36
C GLY A 366 -13.03 0.69 -16.94
N ASN A 367 -12.63 -0.07 -15.91
CA ASN A 367 -11.26 -0.47 -15.52
C ASN A 367 -10.24 0.55 -14.94
N SER A 368 -9.92 0.30 -13.64
CA SER A 368 -8.61 0.41 -12.94
C SER A 368 -8.06 1.74 -12.46
N PRO A 369 -7.34 1.81 -11.29
CA PRO A 369 -7.53 1.33 -9.88
C PRO A 369 -7.64 2.46 -8.78
N SER A 370 -8.73 2.54 -8.01
CA SER A 370 -8.90 3.47 -6.85
C SER A 370 -9.93 2.74 -6.00
N GLY A 371 -9.36 1.80 -5.25
CA GLY A 371 -10.03 0.58 -4.88
C GLY A 371 -10.68 0.68 -3.53
N GLN A 372 -11.76 -0.06 -3.36
CA GLN A 372 -12.20 -0.50 -2.05
C GLN A 372 -11.32 -1.69 -1.66
N LEU A 373 -10.01 -1.45 -1.55
CA LEU A 373 -9.06 -2.51 -1.25
C LEU A 373 -9.39 -3.06 0.13
N LEU A 374 -9.84 -4.31 0.17
CA LEU A 374 -10.07 -5.00 1.42
C LEU A 374 -8.71 -5.46 1.94
N VAL A 375 -8.32 -4.93 3.10
CA VAL A 375 -7.06 -5.26 3.73
C VAL A 375 -7.33 -6.19 4.92
N ALA A 376 -6.75 -7.39 4.88
CA ALA A 376 -6.68 -8.27 6.04
C ALA A 376 -5.49 -7.87 6.91
N GLU A 377 -5.79 -7.28 8.06
CA GLU A 377 -4.79 -6.72 8.99
C GLU A 377 -4.62 -7.61 10.23
N GLU A 378 -5.69 -7.80 11.00
CA GLU A 378 -5.69 -8.55 12.27
C GLU A 378 -6.42 -9.90 12.16
N GLU A 379 -7.45 -9.97 11.32
CA GLU A 379 -8.28 -11.17 11.10
C GLU A 379 -8.50 -11.40 9.60
N ALA A 380 -8.91 -12.61 9.24
CA ALA A 380 -9.27 -12.96 7.88
C ALA A 380 -10.45 -12.10 7.39
N ARG A 381 -10.34 -11.58 6.17
CA ARG A 381 -11.41 -10.83 5.49
C ARG A 381 -12.05 -11.71 4.43
N ILE A 382 -13.38 -11.76 4.43
CA ILE A 382 -14.14 -12.58 3.50
C ILE A 382 -14.78 -11.71 2.41
N TYR A 383 -14.57 -12.07 1.16
CA TYR A 383 -15.19 -11.45 -0.01
C TYR A 383 -16.00 -12.47 -0.79
N ARG A 384 -17.33 -12.38 -0.74
CA ARG A 384 -18.23 -13.32 -1.43
C ARG A 384 -18.83 -12.68 -2.68
N ASN A 385 -18.15 -12.83 -3.80
CA ASN A 385 -18.64 -12.31 -5.07
C ASN A 385 -18.03 -13.05 -6.28
N PHE A 386 -18.25 -12.53 -7.48
CA PHE A 386 -17.67 -13.06 -8.71
C PHE A 386 -16.16 -12.78 -8.74
N ILE A 387 -15.34 -13.82 -8.67
CA ILE A 387 -13.88 -13.72 -8.66
C ILE A 387 -13.33 -14.37 -9.94
N GLN A 388 -12.47 -13.66 -10.66
CA GLN A 388 -11.87 -14.17 -11.89
C GLN A 388 -11.08 -15.44 -11.58
N GLY A 389 -11.26 -16.50 -12.35
CA GLY A 389 -10.63 -17.81 -12.11
C GLY A 389 -11.32 -18.72 -11.09
N ALA A 390 -12.14 -18.18 -10.17
CA ALA A 390 -12.88 -18.95 -9.16
C ALA A 390 -14.40 -19.02 -9.37
N GLY A 391 -14.95 -18.19 -10.28
CA GLY A 391 -16.34 -18.29 -10.72
C GLY A 391 -17.34 -17.46 -9.89
N SER A 392 -18.64 -17.70 -10.14
CA SER A 392 -19.74 -16.88 -9.61
C SER A 392 -20.18 -17.24 -8.19
N ARG A 393 -19.73 -18.39 -7.67
CA ARG A 393 -19.90 -18.81 -6.27
C ARG A 393 -18.58 -18.81 -5.51
N ALA A 394 -17.68 -17.89 -5.87
CA ALA A 394 -16.39 -17.78 -5.23
C ALA A 394 -16.49 -17.16 -3.83
N ILE A 395 -15.57 -17.58 -2.96
CA ILE A 395 -15.35 -17.04 -1.63
C ILE A 395 -13.87 -16.68 -1.55
N GLY A 396 -13.58 -15.39 -1.69
CA GLY A 396 -12.25 -14.85 -1.42
C GLY A 396 -12.01 -14.79 0.08
N VAL A 397 -10.80 -15.16 0.50
CA VAL A 397 -10.34 -15.02 1.88
C VAL A 397 -8.97 -14.35 1.84
N GLY A 398 -8.87 -13.17 2.44
CA GLY A 398 -7.60 -12.51 2.65
C GLY A 398 -7.13 -12.74 4.07
N TYR A 399 -5.91 -13.22 4.25
CA TYR A 399 -5.35 -13.50 5.56
C TYR A 399 -4.40 -12.38 6.02
N PRO A 400 -4.27 -12.15 7.33
CA PRO A 400 -3.15 -11.40 7.87
C PRO A 400 -1.82 -11.93 7.29
N GLY A 401 -0.89 -11.04 6.98
CA GLY A 401 0.36 -11.40 6.28
C GLY A 401 0.27 -11.42 4.75
N GLY A 402 -0.92 -11.31 4.16
CA GLY A 402 -1.06 -11.15 2.71
C GLY A 402 -0.97 -12.45 1.92
N LEU A 403 -1.21 -13.62 2.54
CA LEU A 403 -1.60 -14.81 1.80
C LEU A 403 -3.11 -14.74 1.57
N ASN A 404 -3.55 -15.09 0.38
CA ASN A 404 -4.95 -14.98 0.01
C ASN A 404 -5.39 -16.22 -0.77
N LEU A 405 -6.66 -16.58 -0.66
CA LEU A 405 -7.25 -17.65 -1.45
C LEU A 405 -8.59 -17.25 -2.07
N ALA A 406 -8.96 -17.95 -3.15
CA ALA A 406 -10.32 -17.96 -3.67
C ALA A 406 -10.83 -19.40 -3.69
N TYR A 407 -11.88 -19.66 -2.92
CA TYR A 407 -12.55 -20.95 -2.86
C TYR A 407 -13.74 -20.97 -3.82
N ASP A 408 -13.79 -21.94 -4.72
CA ASP A 408 -14.91 -22.17 -5.63
C ASP A 408 -15.93 -23.09 -4.96
N ALA A 409 -17.02 -22.51 -4.48
CA ALA A 409 -18.08 -23.27 -3.81
C ALA A 409 -18.97 -24.09 -4.76
N ASN A 410 -18.85 -23.94 -6.09
CA ASN A 410 -19.51 -24.85 -7.03
C ASN A 410 -18.79 -26.20 -7.10
N ASN A 411 -17.46 -26.17 -7.02
CA ASN A 411 -16.61 -27.35 -7.19
C ASN A 411 -15.92 -27.80 -5.90
N MET A 412 -16.15 -27.11 -4.79
CA MET A 412 -15.63 -27.43 -3.46
C MET A 412 -14.10 -27.47 -3.41
N ARG A 413 -13.45 -26.57 -4.15
CA ARG A 413 -11.98 -26.52 -4.25
C ARG A 413 -11.44 -25.13 -3.91
N ILE A 414 -10.19 -25.09 -3.48
CA ILE A 414 -9.37 -23.88 -3.58
C ILE A 414 -9.04 -23.70 -5.07
N ALA A 415 -9.60 -22.66 -5.68
CA ALA A 415 -9.40 -22.38 -7.10
C ALA A 415 -8.12 -21.59 -7.36
N MET A 416 -7.72 -20.72 -6.43
CA MET A 416 -6.51 -19.91 -6.55
C MET A 416 -5.91 -19.57 -5.18
N LEU A 417 -4.61 -19.35 -5.18
CA LEU A 417 -3.85 -18.70 -4.10
C LEU A 417 -3.05 -17.52 -4.69
N TRP A 418 -2.85 -16.46 -3.92
CA TRP A 418 -2.00 -15.33 -4.32
C TRP A 418 -1.43 -14.58 -3.12
N LEU A 419 -0.44 -13.74 -3.38
CA LEU A 419 0.31 -13.01 -2.36
C LEU A 419 0.08 -11.49 -2.42
N GLY A 420 0.27 -10.82 -1.29
CA GLY A 420 0.16 -9.37 -1.15
C GLY A 420 -1.30 -8.91 -0.97
N ASP A 421 -1.70 -7.96 -1.80
CA ASP A 421 -3.00 -7.31 -1.68
C ASP A 421 -4.16 -8.29 -1.94
N PHE A 422 -5.18 -8.28 -1.06
CA PHE A 422 -6.26 -9.25 -1.11
C PHE A 422 -7.16 -8.99 -2.32
N ILE A 423 -8.11 -8.06 -2.23
CA ILE A 423 -9.05 -7.81 -3.32
C ILE A 423 -9.61 -6.40 -3.29
N ASP A 424 -9.78 -5.78 -4.46
CA ASP A 424 -10.50 -4.52 -4.61
C ASP A 424 -12.01 -4.81 -4.70
N ALA A 425 -12.74 -4.55 -3.62
CA ALA A 425 -14.17 -4.82 -3.56
C ALA A 425 -15.03 -3.81 -4.32
N LYS A 426 -14.44 -2.74 -4.87
CA LYS A 426 -15.18 -1.59 -5.41
C LYS A 426 -16.24 -1.99 -6.43
N ARG A 427 -15.88 -2.90 -7.33
CA ARG A 427 -16.78 -3.38 -8.39
C ARG A 427 -18.12 -3.87 -7.83
N HIS A 428 -18.09 -4.47 -6.64
CA HIS A 428 -19.27 -5.09 -6.05
C HIS A 428 -19.60 -4.53 -4.65
N TRP A 429 -19.21 -3.27 -4.39
CA TRP A 429 -19.41 -2.63 -3.08
C TRP A 429 -20.88 -2.25 -2.85
N ASN A 430 -21.50 -1.60 -3.84
CA ASN A 430 -22.90 -1.14 -3.76
C ASN A 430 -23.91 -2.17 -4.30
N GLY A 431 -23.48 -3.41 -4.57
CA GLY A 431 -24.32 -4.46 -5.11
C GLY A 431 -23.53 -5.56 -5.81
N ARG A 432 -24.22 -6.58 -6.31
CA ARG A 432 -23.55 -7.71 -6.97
C ARG A 432 -22.91 -7.36 -8.32
N GLY A 433 -23.37 -6.33 -9.02
CA GLY A 433 -22.78 -5.84 -10.27
C GLY A 433 -22.63 -6.91 -11.38
N GLN A 434 -21.91 -6.56 -12.44
CA GLN A 434 -21.53 -7.45 -13.54
C GLN A 434 -20.00 -7.63 -13.58
N GLY A 435 -19.55 -8.79 -14.06
CA GLY A 435 -18.14 -9.10 -14.28
C GLY A 435 -17.40 -9.72 -13.08
N TYR A 436 -16.15 -10.10 -13.29
CA TYR A 436 -15.33 -10.83 -12.32
C TYR A 436 -14.18 -9.98 -11.77
N GLN A 437 -14.07 -9.91 -10.44
CA GLN A 437 -12.99 -9.17 -9.79
C GLN A 437 -11.71 -10.03 -9.75
N PRO A 438 -10.59 -9.59 -10.35
CA PRO A 438 -9.32 -10.28 -10.22
C PRO A 438 -8.69 -10.09 -8.82
N PRO A 439 -7.75 -10.97 -8.43
CA PRO A 439 -6.82 -10.72 -7.33
C PRO A 439 -6.18 -9.34 -7.45
N ALA A 440 -6.00 -8.64 -6.32
CA ALA A 440 -5.28 -7.36 -6.29
C ALA A 440 -3.76 -7.54 -6.16
N GLY A 441 -3.33 -8.70 -5.64
CA GLY A 441 -1.95 -9.04 -5.39
C GLY A 441 -1.23 -9.71 -6.56
N GLU A 442 -0.14 -10.40 -6.25
CA GLU A 442 0.81 -10.97 -7.20
C GLU A 442 1.00 -12.47 -6.95
N SER A 443 1.87 -13.10 -7.74
CA SER A 443 2.20 -14.54 -7.64
C SER A 443 0.95 -15.40 -7.55
N VAL A 444 0.06 -15.27 -8.54
CA VAL A 444 -1.21 -16.01 -8.55
C VAL A 444 -0.95 -17.42 -9.07
N ILE A 445 -1.25 -18.43 -8.25
CA ILE A 445 -1.25 -19.84 -8.66
C ILE A 445 -2.68 -20.39 -8.68
N ASN A 446 -2.94 -21.30 -9.62
CA ASN A 446 -4.25 -21.93 -9.78
C ASN A 446 -4.27 -23.32 -9.13
N GLY A 447 -5.35 -23.63 -8.42
CA GLY A 447 -5.63 -24.99 -7.98
C GLY A 447 -6.08 -25.89 -9.14
N PRO A 448 -6.02 -27.22 -8.96
CA PRO A 448 -6.42 -28.18 -9.99
C PRO A 448 -7.90 -27.96 -10.40
N PRO A 449 -8.24 -27.97 -11.69
CA PRO A 449 -9.62 -27.82 -12.16
C PRO A 449 -10.50 -29.00 -11.75
N GLY A 450 -11.83 -28.82 -11.82
CA GLY A 450 -12.79 -29.86 -11.47
C GLY A 450 -13.04 -29.99 -9.97
N VAL A 451 -13.52 -31.17 -9.55
CA VAL A 451 -13.81 -31.49 -8.14
C VAL A 451 -12.56 -32.00 -7.41
N PRO A 452 -12.44 -31.83 -6.08
CA PRO A 452 -11.23 -32.22 -5.35
C PRO A 452 -11.07 -33.74 -5.17
N PHE A 453 -12.15 -34.52 -5.19
CA PHE A 453 -12.17 -35.97 -4.98
C PHE A 453 -12.98 -36.67 -6.07
N ALA A 454 -12.51 -37.86 -6.44
CA ALA A 454 -13.20 -38.76 -7.36
C ALA A 454 -12.84 -40.20 -7.04
N THR A 455 -13.74 -41.12 -7.35
CA THR A 455 -13.41 -42.54 -7.42
C THR A 455 -12.88 -42.85 -8.82
N ILE A 456 -11.64 -43.35 -8.91
CA ILE A 456 -10.99 -43.66 -10.18
C ILE A 456 -10.71 -45.15 -10.21
N ASN A 457 -11.40 -45.88 -11.08
CA ASN A 457 -11.27 -47.34 -11.16
C ASN A 457 -10.28 -47.78 -12.24
N ASP A 458 -10.02 -46.92 -13.23
CA ASP A 458 -9.07 -47.14 -14.32
C ASP A 458 -8.06 -45.98 -14.35
N SER A 459 -6.77 -46.27 -14.52
CA SER A 459 -5.72 -45.27 -14.62
C SER A 459 -5.93 -44.27 -15.77
N ASN A 460 -6.63 -44.70 -16.83
CA ASN A 460 -6.95 -43.88 -18.01
C ASN A 460 -8.26 -43.10 -17.87
N GLU A 461 -9.01 -43.26 -16.77
CA GLU A 461 -10.25 -42.54 -16.54
C GLU A 461 -9.96 -41.05 -16.32
N SER A 462 -10.55 -40.20 -17.17
CA SER A 462 -10.45 -38.74 -17.07
C SER A 462 -11.00 -38.24 -15.74
N TRP A 463 -10.34 -37.25 -15.15
CA TRP A 463 -10.82 -36.66 -13.90
C TRP A 463 -12.17 -35.95 -14.12
N PRO A 464 -13.16 -36.12 -13.22
CA PRO A 464 -14.46 -35.48 -13.40
C PRO A 464 -14.36 -33.96 -13.51
N ASP A 465 -14.97 -33.42 -14.57
CA ASP A 465 -15.04 -31.98 -14.83
C ASP A 465 -15.83 -31.23 -13.75
N SER A 466 -15.64 -29.91 -13.72
CA SER A 466 -16.39 -29.01 -12.83
C SER A 466 -17.90 -29.13 -13.02
N PHE A 467 -18.67 -29.04 -11.93
CA PHE A 467 -20.11 -28.83 -11.93
C PHE A 467 -20.47 -27.44 -12.47
N ILE A 468 -20.17 -27.17 -13.74
CA ILE A 468 -20.90 -26.11 -14.44
C ILE A 468 -22.33 -26.61 -14.49
N ARG A 469 -23.22 -25.93 -13.74
CA ARG A 469 -24.67 -26.04 -13.95
C ARG A 469 -24.96 -25.58 -15.37
N LYS A 470 -24.72 -26.42 -16.37
CA LYS A 470 -25.29 -26.22 -17.69
C LYS A 470 -26.79 -26.21 -17.45
N GLU A 471 -27.48 -25.16 -17.88
CA GLU A 471 -28.93 -25.23 -18.06
C GLU A 471 -29.17 -26.53 -18.85
N ASN A 472 -29.86 -27.49 -18.22
CA ASN A 472 -30.24 -28.79 -18.77
C ASN A 472 -29.22 -29.95 -18.73
N ALA A 473 -28.09 -29.86 -18.01
CA ALA A 473 -27.34 -31.09 -17.68
C ALA A 473 -27.94 -31.79 -16.47
N GLN A 474 -28.40 -33.02 -16.66
CA GLN A 474 -28.94 -33.85 -15.59
C GLN A 474 -27.83 -34.13 -14.56
N LEU A 475 -27.99 -33.61 -13.34
CA LEU A 475 -27.11 -33.93 -12.22
C LEU A 475 -27.11 -35.45 -11.99
N PRO A 476 -25.99 -36.07 -11.60
CA PRO A 476 -26.11 -37.31 -10.83
C PRO A 476 -27.01 -37.00 -9.61
N PRO A 477 -27.97 -37.88 -9.26
CA PRO A 477 -28.96 -37.61 -8.23
C PRO A 477 -28.31 -37.10 -6.94
N ILE A 478 -28.93 -36.10 -6.30
CA ILE A 478 -28.50 -35.40 -5.07
C ILE A 478 -28.22 -36.37 -3.88
N LYS A 479 -28.54 -37.65 -4.00
CA LYS A 479 -28.23 -38.71 -3.02
C LYS A 479 -26.79 -39.24 -3.08
N GLU A 480 -25.97 -38.94 -4.10
CA GLU A 480 -24.62 -39.54 -4.26
C GLU A 480 -23.48 -38.54 -4.57
N GLY A 481 -23.75 -37.23 -4.63
CA GLY A 481 -22.81 -36.22 -5.14
C GLY A 481 -22.24 -35.23 -4.11
N TYR A 482 -21.61 -34.19 -4.63
CA TYR A 482 -21.03 -33.09 -3.87
C TYR A 482 -22.10 -32.11 -3.34
N LEU A 483 -22.01 -31.73 -2.06
CA LEU A 483 -22.89 -30.70 -1.48
C LEU A 483 -22.12 -29.76 -0.55
N PHE A 484 -22.05 -28.48 -0.91
CA PHE A 484 -21.44 -27.47 -0.07
C PHE A 484 -22.31 -27.18 1.16
N LYS A 485 -21.72 -27.29 2.36
CA LYS A 485 -22.37 -27.07 3.66
C LYS A 485 -22.01 -25.71 4.28
N GLY A 486 -21.36 -24.84 3.52
CA GLY A 486 -20.89 -23.53 3.98
C GLY A 486 -19.51 -23.61 4.62
N TYR A 487 -19.15 -22.56 5.37
CA TYR A 487 -17.92 -22.51 6.15
C TYR A 487 -18.20 -22.04 7.58
N LYS A 488 -17.28 -22.31 8.50
CA LYS A 488 -17.28 -21.77 9.88
C LYS A 488 -16.01 -20.96 10.07
N LEU A 489 -16.11 -19.81 10.73
CA LEU A 489 -14.93 -19.03 11.11
C LEU A 489 -14.44 -19.51 12.47
N THR A 490 -13.16 -19.85 12.57
CA THR A 490 -12.55 -20.41 13.79
C THR A 490 -11.44 -19.52 14.32
N GLY A 491 -11.30 -19.44 15.64
CA GLY A 491 -10.28 -18.64 16.32
C GLY A 491 -10.51 -17.13 16.25
N GLU A 492 -9.64 -16.37 16.91
CA GLU A 492 -9.66 -14.89 16.88
C GLU A 492 -9.29 -14.34 15.49
N GLU A 493 -8.46 -15.07 14.74
CA GLU A 493 -8.08 -14.72 13.36
C GLU A 493 -9.21 -14.98 12.34
N ARG A 494 -10.33 -15.59 12.76
CA ARG A 494 -11.51 -15.87 11.92
C ARG A 494 -11.21 -16.65 10.63
N ILE A 495 -10.27 -17.58 10.68
CA ILE A 495 -9.92 -18.43 9.53
C ILE A 495 -11.12 -19.32 9.16
N PRO A 496 -11.53 -19.42 7.88
CA PRO A 496 -12.66 -20.25 7.48
C PRO A 496 -12.29 -21.73 7.31
N THR A 497 -13.04 -22.60 7.98
CA THR A 497 -13.12 -24.04 7.66
C THR A 497 -14.25 -24.26 6.67
N PHE A 498 -13.92 -24.67 5.44
CA PHE A 498 -14.90 -25.01 4.40
C PHE A 498 -15.44 -26.41 4.63
N ARG A 499 -16.75 -26.59 4.48
CA ARG A 499 -17.43 -27.86 4.76
C ARG A 499 -18.27 -28.28 3.58
N TYR A 500 -18.18 -29.54 3.20
CA TYR A 500 -19.00 -30.14 2.14
C TYR A 500 -19.12 -31.64 2.34
N THR A 501 -19.99 -32.28 1.57
CA THR A 501 -20.08 -33.74 1.50
C THR A 501 -19.71 -34.24 0.12
N PHE A 502 -19.24 -35.48 0.04
CA PHE A 502 -19.08 -36.26 -1.18
C PHE A 502 -19.75 -37.61 -0.95
N GLY A 503 -20.93 -37.82 -1.53
CA GLY A 503 -21.79 -38.95 -1.16
C GLY A 503 -22.08 -38.93 0.35
N ALA A 504 -21.79 -40.04 1.03
CA ALA A 504 -21.96 -40.18 2.48
C ALA A 504 -20.78 -39.61 3.31
N LEU A 505 -19.70 -39.18 2.67
CA LEU A 505 -18.53 -38.63 3.36
C LEU A 505 -18.77 -37.16 3.71
N SER A 506 -18.36 -36.77 4.92
CA SER A 506 -18.24 -35.39 5.35
C SER A 506 -16.78 -34.94 5.22
N ILE A 507 -16.57 -33.76 4.64
CA ILE A 507 -15.25 -33.18 4.44
C ILE A 507 -15.19 -31.81 5.12
N GLU A 508 -14.13 -31.61 5.89
CA GLU A 508 -13.71 -30.30 6.41
C GLU A 508 -12.34 -29.94 5.83
N ASP A 509 -12.28 -28.79 5.17
CA ASP A 509 -11.09 -28.26 4.51
C ASP A 509 -10.66 -26.98 5.22
N MET A 510 -9.50 -27.05 5.88
CA MET A 510 -9.01 -26.06 6.84
C MET A 510 -7.67 -25.48 6.38
N PRO A 511 -7.69 -24.31 5.71
CA PRO A 511 -6.51 -23.50 5.49
C PRO A 511 -5.87 -23.06 6.82
N SER A 512 -4.53 -22.98 6.85
CA SER A 512 -3.72 -22.44 7.94
C SER A 512 -2.48 -21.76 7.34
N PRO A 513 -2.64 -20.59 6.72
CA PRO A 513 -1.52 -19.85 6.16
C PRO A 513 -0.58 -19.36 7.26
N GLN A 514 0.72 -19.37 6.98
CA GLN A 514 1.76 -18.93 7.89
C GLN A 514 2.73 -17.99 7.18
N GLY A 515 3.30 -17.07 7.96
CA GLY A 515 4.27 -16.09 7.46
C GLY A 515 3.63 -14.81 6.96
N SER A 516 4.43 -14.02 6.23
CA SER A 516 4.04 -12.73 5.66
C SER A 516 4.69 -12.55 4.29
N TYR A 517 3.95 -11.97 3.36
CA TYR A 517 4.45 -11.55 2.04
C TYR A 517 5.71 -10.67 2.14
N GLU A 518 5.91 -9.99 3.28
CA GLU A 518 7.09 -9.17 3.55
C GLU A 518 8.33 -9.99 3.95
N SER A 519 8.18 -11.19 4.52
CA SER A 519 9.26 -11.91 5.22
C SER A 519 9.93 -13.04 4.44
N SER A 520 9.61 -13.24 3.16
CA SER A 520 10.04 -14.36 2.28
C SER A 520 9.72 -15.78 2.76
N ASP A 521 9.55 -16.00 4.06
CA ASP A 521 9.15 -17.26 4.68
C ASP A 521 7.62 -17.34 4.70
N ILE A 522 7.03 -17.70 3.55
CA ILE A 522 5.59 -17.90 3.40
C ILE A 522 5.28 -19.36 3.14
N THR A 523 4.23 -19.85 3.79
CA THR A 523 3.79 -21.23 3.60
C THR A 523 2.28 -21.30 3.77
N PHE A 524 1.59 -21.88 2.79
CA PHE A 524 0.18 -22.15 2.89
C PHE A 524 -0.04 -23.61 3.32
N ASN A 525 -0.37 -23.80 4.60
CA ASN A 525 -0.76 -25.12 5.10
C ASN A 525 -2.27 -25.32 4.92
N ARG A 526 -2.65 -26.57 4.71
CA ARG A 526 -4.06 -26.98 4.55
C ARG A 526 -4.25 -28.36 5.15
N SER A 527 -5.28 -28.52 5.95
CA SER A 527 -5.68 -29.80 6.53
C SER A 527 -7.05 -30.20 6.01
N ILE A 528 -7.17 -31.39 5.42
CA ILE A 528 -8.42 -31.92 4.86
C ILE A 528 -8.81 -33.16 5.67
N LYS A 529 -9.88 -33.03 6.46
CA LYS A 529 -10.44 -34.12 7.25
C LYS A 529 -11.62 -34.73 6.53
N ILE A 530 -11.59 -36.06 6.39
CA ILE A 530 -12.63 -36.85 5.74
C ILE A 530 -13.20 -37.79 6.78
N LYS A 531 -14.52 -37.85 6.91
CA LYS A 531 -15.21 -38.74 7.85
C LYS A 531 -16.38 -39.45 7.19
N GLY A 532 -16.55 -40.72 7.50
CA GLY A 532 -17.64 -41.55 7.02
C GLY A 532 -17.16 -42.92 6.55
N LYS A 533 -18.09 -43.71 6.04
CA LYS A 533 -17.79 -45.08 5.60
C LYS A 533 -16.73 -45.09 4.48
N PRO A 534 -15.69 -45.94 4.58
CA PRO A 534 -14.63 -46.01 3.58
C PRO A 534 -15.18 -46.22 2.17
N VAL A 535 -14.67 -45.43 1.22
CA VAL A 535 -14.99 -45.52 -0.20
C VAL A 535 -13.78 -46.09 -0.92
N LYS A 536 -13.98 -47.17 -1.70
CA LYS A 536 -12.91 -47.80 -2.48
C LYS A 536 -12.47 -46.89 -3.62
N ASN A 537 -11.19 -46.95 -3.97
CA ASN A 537 -10.58 -46.24 -5.11
C ASN A 537 -10.81 -44.72 -5.08
N LEU A 538 -10.93 -44.13 -3.88
CA LEU A 538 -11.09 -42.70 -3.70
C LEU A 538 -9.74 -41.99 -3.76
N TYR A 539 -9.65 -40.94 -4.56
CA TYR A 539 -8.45 -40.11 -4.69
C TYR A 539 -8.79 -38.64 -4.43
N PHE A 540 -7.82 -37.90 -3.92
CA PHE A 540 -7.79 -36.45 -3.93
C PHE A 540 -6.85 -35.95 -5.03
N ARG A 541 -7.30 -35.04 -5.89
CA ARG A 541 -6.45 -34.41 -6.91
C ARG A 541 -5.79 -33.17 -6.33
N ALA A 542 -4.50 -33.28 -6.06
CA ALA A 542 -3.72 -32.24 -5.40
C ALA A 542 -3.18 -31.19 -6.37
N ALA A 543 -2.79 -31.60 -7.58
CA ALA A 543 -2.24 -30.71 -8.60
C ALA A 543 -2.42 -31.25 -10.02
N VAL A 544 -2.32 -30.33 -10.99
CA VAL A 544 -2.22 -30.60 -12.42
C VAL A 544 -1.19 -29.66 -12.99
N GLY A 545 -0.27 -30.18 -13.80
CA GLY A 545 0.78 -29.39 -14.43
C GLY A 545 1.20 -29.98 -15.77
N GLN A 546 2.01 -29.22 -16.50
CA GLN A 546 2.78 -29.73 -17.64
C GLN A 546 3.92 -30.62 -17.14
N SER A 547 4.58 -30.21 -16.05
CA SER A 547 5.55 -31.01 -15.32
C SER A 547 5.13 -31.20 -13.86
N ILE A 548 5.36 -32.42 -13.36
CA ILE A 548 5.28 -32.77 -11.94
C ILE A 548 6.45 -33.71 -11.67
N GLU A 549 7.32 -33.29 -10.77
CA GLU A 549 8.56 -34.00 -10.42
C GLU A 549 8.67 -34.18 -8.91
N LEU A 550 8.98 -35.41 -8.47
CA LEU A 550 9.32 -35.70 -7.08
C LEU A 550 10.81 -35.44 -6.88
N THR A 551 11.13 -34.59 -5.91
CA THR A 551 12.50 -34.31 -5.47
C THR A 551 12.88 -35.17 -4.27
N ASP A 552 14.18 -35.21 -3.94
CA ASP A 552 14.74 -36.07 -2.87
C ASP A 552 14.16 -35.80 -1.45
N ASN A 553 13.50 -34.65 -1.26
CA ASN A 553 12.93 -34.24 0.03
C ASN A 553 11.40 -34.43 0.11
N ASP A 554 10.86 -35.48 -0.52
CA ASP A 554 9.41 -35.77 -0.56
C ASP A 554 8.55 -34.57 -1.04
N THR A 555 9.14 -33.72 -1.88
CA THR A 555 8.52 -32.49 -2.38
C THR A 555 8.21 -32.66 -3.86
N TYR A 556 6.96 -32.39 -4.23
CA TYR A 556 6.46 -32.42 -5.61
C TYR A 556 6.50 -31.02 -6.19
N LEU A 557 7.36 -30.81 -7.18
CA LEU A 557 7.49 -29.54 -7.91
C LEU A 557 6.57 -29.56 -9.14
N ILE A 558 5.70 -28.56 -9.22
CA ILE A 558 4.72 -28.40 -10.31
C ILE A 558 5.16 -27.20 -11.16
N ASP A 559 5.36 -27.42 -12.45
CA ASP A 559 5.72 -26.40 -13.45
C ASP A 559 6.85 -25.44 -12.97
N ASP A 560 7.82 -25.97 -12.22
CA ASP A 560 8.97 -25.28 -11.63
C ASP A 560 8.66 -24.08 -10.71
N ASN A 561 7.40 -23.88 -10.32
CA ASN A 561 6.97 -22.68 -9.58
C ASN A 561 6.20 -22.96 -8.29
N THR A 562 5.69 -24.18 -8.11
CA THR A 562 4.87 -24.56 -6.95
C THR A 562 5.40 -25.84 -6.34
N ALA A 563 5.81 -25.78 -5.08
CA ALA A 563 6.29 -26.92 -4.30
C ALA A 563 5.20 -27.40 -3.35
N LEU A 564 4.88 -28.70 -3.41
CA LEU A 564 3.88 -29.36 -2.58
C LEU A 564 4.51 -30.47 -1.74
N THR A 565 4.20 -30.51 -0.45
CA THR A 565 4.49 -31.68 0.42
C THR A 565 3.22 -32.17 1.10
N PHE A 566 3.20 -33.45 1.44
CA PHE A 566 2.00 -34.10 1.98
C PHE A 566 2.33 -34.99 3.17
N LYS A 567 1.43 -35.01 4.14
CA LYS A 567 1.33 -36.07 5.15
C LYS A 567 -0.04 -36.71 5.05
N SER A 568 -0.07 -37.95 4.58
CA SER A 568 -1.27 -38.77 4.40
C SER A 568 -0.91 -40.25 4.49
N GLU A 569 -1.89 -41.09 4.84
CA GLU A 569 -1.69 -42.55 4.86
C GLU A 569 -1.48 -43.16 3.46
N GLY A 570 -2.15 -42.58 2.45
CA GLY A 570 -1.89 -42.90 1.06
C GLY A 570 -0.67 -42.14 0.53
N LYS A 571 0.22 -42.84 -0.18
CA LYS A 571 1.36 -42.22 -0.86
C LYS A 571 0.89 -41.53 -2.14
N PRO A 572 1.29 -40.28 -2.41
CA PRO A 572 0.93 -39.60 -3.65
C PRO A 572 1.43 -40.36 -4.89
N VAL A 573 0.68 -40.24 -5.98
CA VAL A 573 0.95 -40.90 -7.27
C VAL A 573 0.84 -39.85 -8.37
N ILE A 574 1.81 -39.87 -9.28
CA ILE A 574 1.80 -39.06 -10.50
C ILE A 574 1.26 -39.94 -11.62
N ARG A 575 0.26 -39.45 -12.37
CA ARG A 575 -0.18 -40.08 -13.62
C ARG A 575 -0.15 -39.06 -14.76
N GLU A 576 -0.03 -39.57 -15.98
CA GLU A 576 -0.10 -38.76 -17.19
C GLU A 576 -1.40 -39.08 -17.94
N ILE A 577 -2.14 -38.04 -18.31
CA ILE A 577 -3.40 -38.14 -19.05
C ILE A 577 -3.55 -36.92 -19.96
N GLU A 578 -3.89 -37.16 -21.23
CA GLU A 578 -4.10 -36.09 -22.23
C GLU A 578 -2.95 -35.06 -22.32
N GLY A 579 -1.70 -35.53 -22.18
CA GLY A 579 -0.51 -34.68 -22.26
C GLY A 579 -0.27 -33.77 -21.05
N LYS A 580 -0.94 -34.03 -19.92
CA LYS A 580 -0.70 -33.36 -18.64
C LYS A 580 -0.42 -34.38 -17.55
N LYS A 581 0.29 -33.94 -16.50
CA LYS A 581 0.51 -34.72 -15.29
C LYS A 581 -0.49 -34.34 -14.20
N GLU A 582 -0.99 -35.33 -13.48
CA GLU A 582 -1.85 -35.17 -12.30
C GLU A 582 -1.17 -35.75 -11.08
N LEU A 583 -1.21 -35.01 -9.96
CA LEU A 583 -0.77 -35.50 -8.66
C LEU A 583 -1.99 -35.92 -7.84
N LEU A 584 -2.11 -37.23 -7.59
CA LEU A 584 -3.24 -37.83 -6.90
C LEU A 584 -2.81 -38.39 -5.54
N ILE A 585 -3.65 -38.23 -4.53
CA ILE A 585 -3.45 -38.81 -3.20
C ILE A 585 -4.52 -39.87 -2.98
N PRO A 586 -4.15 -41.16 -2.93
CA PRO A 586 -5.09 -42.23 -2.57
C PRO A 586 -5.60 -42.02 -1.14
N ILE A 587 -6.91 -42.06 -0.94
CA ILE A 587 -7.50 -41.90 0.38
C ILE A 587 -7.55 -43.27 1.08
N LYS A 588 -6.73 -43.42 2.12
CA LYS A 588 -6.78 -44.56 3.03
C LYS A 588 -7.49 -44.12 4.32
N PHE A 589 -8.44 -44.96 4.75
CA PHE A 589 -9.25 -44.69 5.93
C PHE A 589 -8.73 -45.49 7.12
N GLY A 590 -8.49 -44.81 8.24
CA GLY A 590 -8.32 -45.38 9.56
C GLY A 590 -9.53 -45.05 10.44
N ASN A 591 -10.23 -46.06 10.96
CA ASN A 591 -11.40 -45.90 11.83
C ASN A 591 -12.47 -44.93 11.25
N ASP A 592 -12.94 -45.19 10.03
CA ASP A 592 -13.94 -44.38 9.31
C ASP A 592 -13.54 -42.90 9.11
N SER A 593 -12.24 -42.61 9.13
CA SER A 593 -11.71 -41.27 8.92
C SER A 593 -10.42 -41.28 8.11
N ALA A 594 -10.13 -40.17 7.43
CA ALA A 594 -8.84 -39.95 6.78
C ALA A 594 -8.43 -38.48 6.94
N LEU A 595 -7.11 -38.24 6.91
CA LEU A 595 -6.51 -36.93 7.04
C LEU A 595 -5.46 -36.73 5.95
N ILE A 596 -5.52 -35.58 5.29
CA ILE A 596 -4.45 -35.08 4.42
C ILE A 596 -3.97 -33.76 4.99
N GLU A 597 -2.68 -33.66 5.28
CA GLU A 597 -2.01 -32.37 5.51
C GLU A 597 -1.20 -32.04 4.27
N GLN A 598 -1.46 -30.86 3.70
CA GLN A 598 -0.82 -30.34 2.51
C GLN A 598 -0.10 -29.04 2.86
N THR A 599 1.15 -28.94 2.42
CA THR A 599 1.94 -27.70 2.48
C THR A 599 2.16 -27.21 1.05
N ILE A 600 1.94 -25.92 0.82
CA ILE A 600 2.09 -25.28 -0.49
C ILE A 600 3.05 -24.09 -0.35
N ASN A 601 4.11 -24.09 -1.14
CA ASN A 601 5.02 -22.96 -1.30
C ASN A 601 5.11 -22.57 -2.77
N TRP A 602 5.09 -21.28 -3.06
CA TRP A 602 5.24 -20.75 -4.41
C TRP A 602 5.89 -19.36 -4.35
N GLN A 603 6.44 -18.91 -5.49
CA GLN A 603 7.10 -17.61 -5.61
C GLN A 603 6.32 -16.66 -6.51
#